data_AF-A0A2R6CAX2-F1
#
_entry.id   AF-A0A2R6CAX2-F1
#
_cell.length_a   1.000
_cell.length_b   1.000
_cell.length_c   1.000
_cell.angle_alpha   90.00
_cell.angle_beta   90.00
_cell.angle_gamma   90.00
#
_symmetry.space_group_name_H-M   'P 1'
#
loop_
_entity.id
_entity.type
_entity.pdbx_description
1 polymer ?
#
loop_
_entity_poly.entity_id
_entity_poly.type
_entity_poly.pdbx_seq_one_letter_code
_entity_poly.pdbx_strand_id
1 'polypeptide(L)'
;MKLSRESKDEIDPYYLFMITFSQALFSSGYPVAEVLKRLGSQEYFSPYHHYYKRISNLVNGFGYKISVAIGAVLVQVSIKPFKDYLVRLSQAISYGDDLVDFLGRELRTSMAFFEAVNSRKQESMNTFLALYGTLNSALVFLIVDITVLAVLYGIGVSLIVLLSVAVAMISM
;
A
#
# COMPACT_ATOMS: atom_id res chain seq x y z
N MET A 1 -13.53 -6.12 6.97
CA MET A 1 -12.05 -6.19 6.96
C MET A 1 -11.52 -5.06 7.84
N LYS A 2 -10.96 -5.36 9.02
CA LYS A 2 -10.39 -4.34 9.93
C LYS A 2 -9.02 -3.96 9.38
N LEU A 3 -8.90 -2.74 8.83
CA LEU A 3 -7.61 -2.20 8.37
C LEU A 3 -6.66 -2.07 9.57
N SER A 4 -5.44 -2.63 9.45
CA SER A 4 -4.39 -2.44 10.46
C SER A 4 -4.05 -0.95 10.59
N ARG A 5 -3.44 -0.54 11.70
CA ARG A 5 -3.12 0.86 11.98
C ARG A 5 -2.19 1.47 10.91
N GLU A 6 -1.28 0.68 10.33
CA GLU A 6 -0.39 1.09 9.22
C GLU A 6 -1.14 1.27 7.90
N SER A 7 -2.15 0.43 7.63
CA SER A 7 -2.95 0.50 6.40
C SER A 7 -3.80 1.76 6.27
N LYS A 8 -3.99 2.54 7.34
CA LYS A 8 -4.79 3.78 7.31
C LYS A 8 -4.00 5.02 6.88
N ASP A 9 -2.68 4.97 6.99
CA ASP A 9 -1.79 6.08 6.66
C ASP A 9 -1.02 5.86 5.35
N GLU A 10 -1.01 4.64 4.82
CA GLU A 10 -0.38 4.32 3.54
C GLU A 10 -1.33 4.48 2.35
N ILE A 11 -0.75 4.81 1.20
CA ILE A 11 -1.44 4.82 -0.08
C ILE A 11 -1.54 3.38 -0.59
N ASP A 12 -2.74 2.92 -0.89
CA ASP A 12 -2.97 1.59 -1.47
C ASP A 12 -3.16 1.66 -3.00
N PRO A 13 -3.00 0.52 -3.72
CA PRO A 13 -3.21 0.48 -5.17
C PRO A 13 -4.64 0.83 -5.60
N TYR A 14 -5.65 0.55 -4.76
CA TYR A 14 -7.06 0.84 -5.07
C TYR A 14 -7.33 2.35 -5.09
N TYR A 15 -6.66 3.10 -4.23
CA TYR A 15 -6.68 4.56 -4.18
C TYR A 15 -6.03 5.16 -5.43
N LEU A 16 -4.86 4.64 -5.84
CA LEU A 16 -4.22 5.06 -7.09
C LEU A 16 -5.12 4.80 -8.29
N PHE A 17 -5.71 3.60 -8.35
CA PHE A 17 -6.65 3.24 -9.41
C PHE A 17 -7.89 4.14 -9.41
N MET A 18 -8.42 4.47 -8.23
CA MET A 18 -9.53 5.40 -8.06
C MET A 18 -9.23 6.80 -8.59
N ILE A 19 -8.05 7.37 -8.30
CA ILE A 19 -7.65 8.68 -8.82
C ILE A 19 -7.47 8.62 -10.34
N THR A 20 -6.82 7.59 -10.86
CA THR A 20 -6.64 7.42 -12.30
C THR A 20 -7.98 7.28 -13.01
N PHE A 21 -8.91 6.52 -12.45
CA PHE A 21 -10.25 6.35 -12.99
C PHE A 21 -11.06 7.65 -12.93
N SER A 22 -10.99 8.40 -11.83
CA SER A 22 -11.66 9.70 -11.73
C SER A 22 -11.09 10.68 -12.76
N GLN A 23 -9.77 10.72 -12.93
CA GLN A 23 -9.12 11.56 -13.94
C GLN A 23 -9.60 11.20 -15.35
N ALA A 24 -9.66 9.92 -15.71
CA ALA A 24 -10.17 9.48 -17.01
C ALA A 24 -11.64 9.87 -17.24
N LEU A 25 -12.48 9.82 -16.20
CA LEU A 25 -13.86 10.28 -16.28
C LEU A 25 -13.96 11.81 -16.47
N PHE A 26 -13.13 12.59 -15.78
CA PHE A 26 -13.12 14.04 -15.98
C PHE A 26 -12.58 14.42 -17.37
N SER A 27 -11.55 13.73 -17.87
CA SER A 27 -11.03 13.94 -19.22
C SER A 27 -12.03 13.62 -20.33
N SER A 28 -13.01 12.75 -20.06
CA SER A 28 -14.11 12.46 -21.00
C SER A 28 -15.28 13.45 -20.90
N GLY A 29 -15.18 14.47 -20.03
CA GLY A 29 -16.16 15.54 -19.91
C GLY A 29 -17.37 15.22 -19.02
N TYR A 30 -17.30 14.16 -18.21
CA TYR A 30 -18.38 13.88 -17.26
C TYR A 30 -18.49 14.98 -16.18
N PRO A 31 -19.71 15.41 -15.81
CA PRO A 31 -19.89 16.36 -14.73
C PRO A 31 -19.54 15.75 -13.37
N VAL A 32 -19.08 16.58 -12.44
CA VAL A 32 -18.59 16.18 -11.11
C VAL A 32 -19.57 15.25 -10.37
N ALA A 33 -20.86 15.58 -10.36
CA ALA A 33 -21.87 14.79 -9.66
C ALA A 33 -22.02 13.37 -10.23
N GLU A 34 -21.88 13.19 -11.55
CA GLU A 34 -21.94 11.89 -12.21
C GLU A 34 -20.67 11.08 -11.96
N VAL A 35 -19.50 11.74 -11.92
CA VAL A 35 -18.23 11.08 -11.53
C VAL A 35 -18.31 10.55 -10.11
N LEU A 36 -18.75 11.38 -9.14
CA LEU A 36 -18.92 10.97 -7.74
C LEU A 36 -19.90 9.81 -7.58
N LYS A 37 -20.98 9.81 -8.37
CA LYS A 37 -21.95 8.71 -8.40
C LYS A 37 -21.31 7.41 -8.91
N ARG A 38 -20.58 7.46 -10.02
CA ARG A 38 -19.88 6.29 -10.58
C ARG A 38 -18.84 5.73 -9.62
N LEU A 39 -18.06 6.58 -8.96
CA LEU A 39 -17.11 6.16 -7.93
C LEU A 39 -17.81 5.48 -6.74
N GLY A 40 -19.02 5.90 -6.39
CA GLY A 40 -19.81 5.30 -5.31
C GLY A 40 -20.53 3.99 -5.68
N SER A 41 -20.82 3.76 -6.96
CA SER A 41 -21.52 2.57 -7.45
C SER A 41 -20.63 1.33 -7.57
N GLN A 42 -19.32 1.53 -7.58
CA GLN A 42 -18.36 0.49 -7.94
C GLN A 42 -17.66 -0.08 -6.70
N GLU A 43 -17.99 -1.32 -6.33
CA GLU A 43 -17.47 -1.97 -5.12
C GLU A 43 -15.96 -2.26 -5.19
N TYR A 44 -15.38 -2.33 -6.39
CA TYR A 44 -13.95 -2.56 -6.57
C TYR A 44 -13.07 -1.43 -6.02
N PHE A 45 -13.65 -0.26 -5.74
CA PHE A 45 -12.95 0.82 -5.04
C PHE A 45 -13.01 0.69 -3.52
N SER A 46 -13.38 -0.46 -2.95
CA SER A 46 -13.35 -0.62 -1.49
C SER A 46 -11.95 -0.41 -0.92
N PRO A 47 -11.78 0.41 0.14
CA PRO A 47 -12.79 0.98 1.04
C PRO A 47 -13.21 2.44 0.71
N TYR A 48 -13.06 2.94 -0.50
CA TYR A 48 -13.39 4.32 -0.88
C TYR A 48 -14.83 4.48 -1.37
N HIS A 49 -15.37 3.46 -2.04
CA HIS A 49 -16.68 3.53 -2.69
C HIS A 49 -17.83 3.91 -1.73
N HIS A 50 -17.81 3.43 -0.47
CA HIS A 50 -18.88 3.74 0.47
C HIS A 50 -18.92 5.22 0.87
N TYR A 51 -17.76 5.88 0.92
CA TYR A 51 -17.68 7.32 1.17
C TYR A 51 -18.26 8.09 -0.03
N TYR A 52 -17.89 7.72 -1.26
CA TYR A 52 -18.47 8.35 -2.46
C TYR A 52 -19.96 8.09 -2.63
N LYS A 53 -20.44 6.88 -2.30
CA LYS A 53 -21.86 6.56 -2.31
C LYS A 53 -22.63 7.50 -1.39
N ARG A 54 -22.08 7.77 -0.20
CA ARG A 54 -22.66 8.71 0.76
C ARG A 54 -22.63 10.16 0.26
N ILE A 55 -21.51 10.60 -0.32
CA ILE A 55 -21.38 11.94 -0.94
C ILE A 55 -22.41 12.09 -2.07
N SER A 56 -22.49 11.11 -2.98
CA SER A 56 -23.44 11.09 -4.09
C SER A 56 -24.89 11.14 -3.60
N ASN A 57 -25.24 10.41 -2.54
CA ASN A 57 -26.59 10.46 -1.97
C ASN A 57 -26.92 11.85 -1.41
N LEU A 58 -25.97 12.52 -0.76
CA LEU A 58 -26.15 13.88 -0.25
C LEU A 58 -26.32 14.91 -1.38
N VAL A 59 -25.54 14.78 -2.46
CA VAL A 59 -25.58 15.70 -3.60
C VAL A 59 -26.81 15.45 -4.47
N ASN A 60 -27.00 14.22 -4.95
CA ASN A 60 -28.04 13.86 -5.91
C ASN A 60 -29.40 13.62 -5.25
N GLY A 61 -29.42 13.09 -4.03
CA GLY A 61 -30.67 12.77 -3.32
C GLY A 61 -31.24 13.96 -2.55
N PHE A 62 -30.38 14.75 -1.91
CA PHE A 62 -30.81 15.84 -1.03
C PHE A 62 -30.45 17.25 -1.56
N GLY A 63 -29.78 17.37 -2.71
CA GLY A 63 -29.47 18.65 -3.34
C GLY A 63 -28.39 19.48 -2.63
N TYR A 64 -27.58 18.87 -1.75
CA TYR A 64 -26.50 19.59 -1.08
C TYR A 64 -25.41 20.00 -2.07
N LYS A 65 -24.78 21.15 -1.83
CA LYS A 65 -23.54 21.53 -2.52
C LYS A 65 -22.46 20.47 -2.25
N ILE A 66 -21.67 20.14 -3.27
CA ILE A 66 -20.64 19.10 -3.21
C ILE A 66 -19.65 19.34 -2.06
N SER A 67 -19.23 20.58 -1.85
CA SER A 67 -18.32 20.95 -0.77
C SER A 67 -18.88 20.65 0.63
N VAL A 68 -20.18 20.91 0.83
CA VAL A 68 -20.88 20.61 2.09
C VAL A 68 -21.05 19.10 2.28
N ALA A 69 -21.39 18.38 1.21
CA ALA A 69 -21.52 16.92 1.24
C ALA A 69 -20.20 16.23 1.57
N ILE A 70 -19.08 16.69 0.99
CA ILE A 70 -17.74 16.19 1.32
C ILE A 70 -17.43 16.49 2.80
N GLY A 71 -17.67 17.73 3.25
CA GLY A 71 -17.46 18.13 4.65
C GLY A 71 -18.16 17.21 5.66
N ALA A 72 -19.41 16.82 5.38
CA ALA A 72 -20.17 15.90 6.24
C ALA A 72 -19.57 14.49 6.31
N VAL A 73 -18.95 14.01 5.23
CA VAL A 73 -18.38 12.66 5.15
C VAL A 73 -16.97 12.60 5.74
N LEU A 74 -16.21 13.69 5.72
CA LEU A 74 -14.83 13.75 6.26
C LEU A 74 -14.70 13.29 7.72
N VAL A 75 -15.76 13.48 8.54
CA VAL A 75 -15.78 13.05 9.95
C VAL A 75 -15.69 11.53 10.10
N GLN A 76 -16.14 10.78 9.09
CA GLN A 76 -16.19 9.31 9.09
C GLN A 76 -15.02 8.66 8.35
N VAL A 77 -14.22 9.46 7.66
CA VAL A 77 -13.07 8.98 6.92
C VAL A 77 -11.94 8.69 7.89
N SER A 78 -11.57 7.41 7.99
CA SER A 78 -10.47 6.96 8.85
C SER A 78 -9.13 6.80 8.12
N ILE A 79 -9.15 6.89 6.78
CA ILE A 79 -7.98 6.72 5.90
C ILE A 79 -7.42 8.10 5.61
N LYS A 80 -6.23 8.39 6.12
CA LYS A 80 -5.66 9.74 6.10
C LYS A 80 -5.37 10.26 4.69
N PRO A 81 -4.68 9.51 3.80
CA PRO A 81 -4.44 9.98 2.43
C PRO A 81 -5.73 10.33 1.68
N PHE A 82 -6.77 9.51 1.86
CA PHE A 82 -8.07 9.75 1.25
C PHE A 82 -8.82 10.94 1.86
N LYS A 83 -8.72 11.13 3.18
CA LYS A 83 -9.30 12.30 3.86
C LYS A 83 -8.68 13.59 3.34
N ASP A 84 -7.37 13.65 3.27
CA ASP A 84 -6.62 14.83 2.83
C ASP A 84 -6.92 15.12 1.34
N TYR A 85 -7.02 14.07 0.53
CA TYR A 85 -7.47 14.17 -0.85
C TYR A 85 -8.89 14.73 -0.98
N LEU A 86 -9.87 14.25 -0.19
CA LEU A 86 -11.24 14.75 -0.25
C LEU A 86 -11.32 16.24 0.14
N VAL A 87 -10.49 16.69 1.08
CA VAL A 87 -10.37 18.12 1.42
C VAL A 87 -9.87 18.91 0.22
N ARG A 88 -8.76 18.47 -0.41
CA ARG A 88 -8.21 19.12 -1.61
C ARG A 88 -9.18 19.11 -2.78
N LEU A 89 -9.89 18.01 -2.99
CA LEU A 89 -10.91 17.87 -4.03
C LEU A 89 -12.07 18.86 -3.81
N SER A 90 -12.55 18.99 -2.56
CA SER A 90 -13.60 19.95 -2.22
C SER A 90 -13.19 21.40 -2.52
N GLN A 91 -11.92 21.74 -2.25
CA GLN A 91 -11.35 23.05 -2.57
C GLN A 91 -11.26 23.26 -4.09
N ALA A 92 -10.69 22.30 -4.83
CA ALA A 92 -10.57 22.37 -6.30
C ALA A 92 -11.95 22.57 -6.97
N ILE A 93 -12.97 21.81 -6.54
CA ILE A 93 -14.34 21.96 -7.05
C ILE A 93 -14.93 23.33 -6.70
N SER A 94 -14.68 23.83 -5.47
CA SER A 94 -15.24 25.10 -5.02
C SER A 94 -14.61 26.31 -5.72
N TYR A 95 -13.33 26.23 -6.09
CA TYR A 95 -12.61 27.27 -6.82
C TYR A 95 -12.80 27.18 -8.34
N GLY A 96 -13.45 26.13 -8.85
CA GLY A 96 -13.61 25.92 -10.29
C GLY A 96 -12.29 25.57 -10.99
N ASP A 97 -11.37 24.92 -10.27
CA ASP A 97 -10.07 24.51 -10.78
C ASP A 97 -10.22 23.44 -11.88
N ASP A 98 -9.26 23.32 -12.80
CA ASP A 98 -9.27 22.23 -13.78
C ASP A 98 -9.04 20.89 -13.06
N LEU A 99 -10.09 20.09 -12.98
CA LEU A 99 -10.09 18.81 -12.27
C LEU A 99 -9.19 17.78 -12.92
N VAL A 100 -8.97 17.84 -14.25
CA VAL A 100 -8.07 16.90 -14.95
C VAL A 100 -6.63 17.17 -14.54
N ASP A 101 -6.24 18.45 -14.53
CA ASP A 101 -4.91 18.88 -14.12
C ASP A 101 -4.67 18.69 -12.63
N PHE A 102 -5.66 19.01 -11.79
CA PHE A 102 -5.64 18.76 -10.35
C PHE A 102 -5.41 17.28 -10.05
N LEU A 103 -6.21 16.39 -10.64
CA LEU A 103 -6.07 14.95 -10.45
C LEU A 103 -4.76 14.41 -11.01
N GLY A 104 -4.26 14.97 -12.12
CA GLY A 104 -2.94 14.62 -12.64
C GLY A 104 -1.81 14.97 -11.67
N ARG A 105 -1.87 16.13 -11.00
CA ARG A 105 -0.89 16.50 -9.94
C ARG A 105 -1.00 15.58 -8.73
N GLU A 106 -2.23 15.30 -8.31
CA GLU A 106 -2.52 14.42 -7.18
C GLU A 106 -2.03 12.99 -7.42
N LEU A 107 -2.26 12.45 -8.62
CA LEU A 107 -1.82 11.13 -9.04
C LEU A 107 -0.30 11.03 -9.04
N ARG A 108 0.41 12.00 -9.64
CA ARG A 108 1.89 12.03 -9.64
C ARG A 108 2.46 12.05 -8.22
N THR A 109 1.88 12.88 -7.36
CA THR A 109 2.31 12.98 -5.95
C THR A 109 2.07 11.67 -5.21
N SER A 110 0.91 11.06 -5.42
CA SER A 110 0.52 9.80 -4.79
C SER A 110 1.37 8.62 -5.26
N MET A 111 1.68 8.56 -6.56
CA MET A 111 2.57 7.53 -7.13
C MET A 111 3.99 7.66 -6.59
N ALA A 112 4.54 8.89 -6.54
CA ALA A 112 5.88 9.10 -5.98
C ALA A 112 5.96 8.67 -4.50
N PHE A 113 4.93 8.93 -3.71
CA PHE A 113 4.87 8.46 -2.33
C PHE A 113 4.77 6.93 -2.24
N PHE A 114 3.92 6.32 -3.08
CA PHE A 114 3.75 4.87 -3.15
C PHE A 114 5.05 4.16 -3.54
N GLU A 115 5.74 4.66 -4.55
CA GLU A 115 7.06 4.17 -4.97
C GLU A 115 8.08 4.30 -3.83
N ALA A 116 8.18 5.46 -3.18
CA ALA A 116 9.10 5.65 -2.08
C ALA A 116 8.84 4.72 -0.88
N VAL A 117 7.59 4.43 -0.55
CA VAL A 117 7.24 3.46 0.51
C VAL A 117 7.63 2.04 0.08
N ASN A 118 7.31 1.64 -1.15
CA ASN A 118 7.61 0.29 -1.63
C ASN A 118 9.10 0.06 -1.84
N SER A 119 9.85 1.05 -2.32
CA SER A 119 11.31 0.99 -2.43
C SER A 119 11.95 0.79 -1.06
N ARG A 120 11.48 1.49 -0.01
CA ARG A 120 11.95 1.28 1.37
C ARG A 120 11.63 -0.11 1.90
N LYS A 121 10.44 -0.65 1.58
CA LYS A 121 10.08 -2.04 1.93
C LYS A 121 10.99 -3.05 1.22
N GLN A 122 11.25 -2.84 -0.06
CA GLN A 122 12.16 -3.68 -0.85
C GLN A 122 13.59 -3.63 -0.32
N GLU A 123 14.08 -2.45 0.04
CA GLU A 123 15.41 -2.27 0.64
C GLU A 123 15.55 -2.98 1.98
N SER A 124 14.52 -2.89 2.83
CA SER A 124 14.45 -3.64 4.09
C SER A 124 14.48 -5.16 3.85
N MET A 125 13.74 -5.66 2.86
CA MET A 125 13.77 -7.08 2.47
C MET A 125 15.15 -7.50 1.97
N ASN A 126 15.79 -6.70 1.12
CA ASN A 126 17.14 -6.98 0.63
C ASN A 126 18.16 -7.00 1.78
N THR A 127 18.02 -6.10 2.75
CA THR A 127 18.85 -6.08 3.96
C THR A 127 18.66 -7.35 4.77
N PHE A 128 17.41 -7.80 4.96
CA PHE A 128 17.11 -9.06 5.65
C PHE A 128 17.70 -10.27 4.92
N LEU A 129 17.61 -10.31 3.58
CA LEU A 129 18.21 -11.36 2.76
C LEU A 129 19.75 -11.38 2.87
N ALA A 130 20.39 -10.21 2.90
CA ALA A 130 21.84 -10.10 3.09
C ALA A 130 22.27 -10.61 4.47
N LEU A 131 21.51 -10.27 5.53
CA LEU A 131 21.73 -10.79 6.88
C LEU A 131 21.56 -12.30 6.94
N TYR A 132 20.50 -12.83 6.30
CA TYR A 132 20.27 -14.27 6.19
C TYR A 132 21.45 -14.97 5.49
N GLY A 133 21.93 -14.44 4.36
CA GLY A 133 23.10 -14.99 3.65
C GLY A 133 24.38 -14.97 4.48
N THR A 134 24.59 -13.90 5.25
CA THR A 134 25.73 -13.78 6.17
C THR A 134 25.65 -14.79 7.31
N LEU A 135 24.47 -14.93 7.94
CA LEU A 135 24.24 -15.89 9.01
C LEU A 135 24.43 -17.32 8.51
N ASN A 136 23.91 -17.64 7.31
CA ASN A 136 24.07 -18.96 6.72
C ASN A 136 25.55 -19.28 6.47
N SER A 137 26.33 -18.31 5.97
CA SER A 137 27.77 -18.47 5.78
C SER A 137 28.53 -18.71 7.09
N ALA A 138 28.17 -17.98 8.15
CA ALA A 138 28.73 -18.17 9.49
C ALA A 138 28.40 -19.56 10.06
N LEU A 139 27.17 -20.05 9.87
CA LEU A 139 26.74 -21.38 10.29
C LEU A 139 27.49 -22.48 9.53
N VAL A 140 27.65 -22.35 8.21
CA VAL A 140 28.42 -23.31 7.41
C VAL A 140 29.87 -23.37 7.90
N PHE A 141 30.50 -22.22 8.15
CA PHE A 141 31.87 -22.16 8.67
C PHE A 141 32.00 -22.86 10.04
N LEU A 142 31.09 -22.55 10.96
CA LEU A 142 31.04 -23.18 12.29
C LEU A 142 30.90 -24.71 12.18
N ILE A 143 30.06 -25.20 11.27
CA ILE A 143 29.85 -26.64 11.11
C ILE A 143 31.09 -27.31 10.50
N VAL A 144 31.76 -26.65 9.56
CA VAL A 144 33.05 -27.13 9.04
C VAL A 144 34.08 -27.23 10.17
N ASP A 145 34.22 -26.20 11.01
CA ASP A 145 35.15 -26.20 12.14
C ASP A 145 34.86 -27.34 13.13
N ILE A 146 33.59 -27.52 13.51
CA ILE A 146 33.19 -28.64 14.39
C ILE A 146 33.47 -29.98 13.73
N THR A 147 33.26 -30.10 12.42
CA THR A 147 33.55 -31.34 11.69
C THR A 147 35.04 -31.67 11.71
N VAL A 148 35.90 -30.68 11.49
CA VAL A 148 37.36 -30.85 11.58
C VAL A 148 37.77 -31.26 12.99
N LEU A 149 37.24 -30.60 14.03
CA LEU A 149 37.50 -30.96 15.42
C LEU A 149 37.02 -32.39 15.75
N ALA A 150 35.84 -32.78 15.27
CA ALA A 150 35.31 -34.12 15.47
C ALA A 150 36.21 -35.20 14.87
N VAL A 151 36.76 -34.96 13.66
CA VAL A 151 37.72 -35.86 13.02
C VAL A 151 39.03 -35.93 13.82
N LEU A 152 39.56 -34.80 14.29
CA LEU A 152 40.84 -34.75 15.02
C LEU A 152 40.79 -35.42 16.39
N TYR A 153 39.69 -35.27 17.13
CA TYR A 153 39.52 -35.84 18.48
C TYR A 153 38.85 -37.22 18.48
N GLY A 154 38.58 -37.80 17.31
CA GLY A 154 37.98 -39.14 17.20
C GLY A 154 36.51 -39.21 17.68
N ILE A 155 35.78 -38.10 17.59
CA ILE A 155 34.35 -38.06 17.91
C ILE A 155 33.62 -38.84 16.80
N GLY A 156 32.77 -39.80 17.20
CA GLY A 156 32.20 -40.80 16.30
C GLY A 156 31.53 -40.25 15.03
N VAL A 157 31.61 -41.01 13.95
CA VAL A 157 31.10 -40.70 12.59
C VAL A 157 29.62 -40.26 12.59
N SER A 158 28.84 -40.71 13.56
CA SER A 158 27.44 -40.33 13.75
C SER A 158 27.23 -38.83 13.96
N LEU A 159 28.13 -38.14 14.68
CA LEU A 159 28.02 -36.70 14.92
C LEU A 159 28.29 -35.90 13.64
N ILE A 160 29.25 -36.36 12.82
CA ILE A 160 29.62 -35.73 11.56
C ILE A 160 28.48 -35.83 10.53
N VAL A 161 27.82 -37.01 10.45
CA VAL A 161 26.67 -37.21 9.55
C VAL A 161 25.46 -36.37 9.98
N LEU A 162 25.21 -36.23 11.29
CA LEU A 162 24.13 -35.39 11.79
C LEU A 162 24.35 -33.90 11.42
N LEU A 163 25.58 -33.41 11.57
CA LEU A 163 25.95 -32.03 11.28
C LEU A 163 25.87 -31.70 9.79
N SER A 164 26.30 -32.61 8.91
CA SER A 164 26.24 -32.40 7.46
C SER A 164 24.80 -32.42 6.93
N VAL A 165 23.93 -33.28 7.47
CA VAL A 165 22.49 -33.27 7.15
C VAL A 165 21.82 -31.98 7.63
N ALA A 166 22.21 -31.47 8.81
CA ALA A 166 21.69 -30.19 9.30
C ALA A 166 22.06 -29.02 8.37
N VAL A 167 23.28 -28.99 7.81
CA VAL A 167 23.67 -27.99 6.80
C VAL A 167 22.82 -28.10 5.56
N ALA A 168 22.67 -29.31 5.01
CA ALA A 168 21.89 -29.54 3.80
C ALA A 168 20.44 -29.04 3.96
N MET A 169 19.84 -29.29 5.11
CA MET A 169 18.48 -28.84 5.47
C MET A 169 18.35 -27.33 5.66
N ILE A 170 19.41 -26.64 6.13
CA ILE A 170 19.42 -25.18 6.30
C ILE A 170 19.68 -24.47 4.96
N SER A 171 20.39 -25.13 4.05
CA SER A 171 20.76 -24.59 2.73
C SER A 171 19.71 -24.78 1.62
N MET A 172 18.70 -25.64 1.84
CA MET A 172 17.54 -25.83 0.96
C MET A 172 16.42 -24.87 1.34
#